data_AF-A0A554WGN3-F1
#
_entry.id   AF-A0A554WGN3-F1
#
_cell.length_a   1.000
_cell.length_b   1.000
_cell.length_c   1.000
_cell.angle_alpha   90.00
_cell.angle_beta   90.00
_cell.angle_gamma   90.00
#
_symmetry.space_group_name_H-M   'P 1'
#
loop_
_entity.id
_entity.type
_entity.pdbx_description
1 polymer ?
#
loop_
_entity_poly.entity_id
_entity_poly.type
_entity_poly.pdbx_seq_one_letter_code
_entity_poly.pdbx_strand_id
1 'polypeptide(L)'
;MKKTCLQRLHITGGAGFLGSHLCDRLLADGHDVLCVDNFFTGSKDNIRHLLAHPRFELLRHDVTFPLYVEVDQIYNLACPASPVHYQRDPVQTTKTSVHGAINMLGLAKRTKARIFQASTSEVYGDPEVHPQPESYWGRVNPIGPRSCYDEGKRCAETLFFDYDCQQSLEVKVSAFPTPMIYAKGLQLAGAGQGCGAQWD
;
A
#
# COMPACT_ATOMS: atom_id res chain seq x y z
N MET A 1 5.22 -28.95 0.13
CA MET A 1 4.66 -28.09 -0.94
C MET A 1 3.33 -27.54 -0.46
N LYS A 2 3.25 -26.26 -0.08
CA LYS A 2 1.95 -25.62 0.24
C LYS A 2 1.17 -25.56 -1.07
N LYS A 3 0.00 -26.19 -1.13
CA LYS A 3 -0.97 -25.97 -2.21
C LYS A 3 -1.35 -24.49 -2.13
N THR A 4 -0.83 -23.65 -3.03
CA THR A 4 -1.37 -22.32 -3.22
C THR A 4 -2.75 -22.48 -3.81
N CYS A 5 -3.76 -22.40 -2.94
CA CYS A 5 -5.13 -22.15 -3.32
C CYS A 5 -5.15 -20.93 -4.25
N LEU A 6 -5.92 -20.98 -5.35
CA LEU A 6 -6.19 -19.81 -6.16
C LEU A 6 -6.95 -18.80 -5.28
N GLN A 7 -6.49 -17.55 -5.28
CA GLN A 7 -6.99 -16.50 -4.38
C GLN A 7 -7.28 -15.26 -5.21
N ARG A 8 -8.29 -14.51 -4.79
CA ARG A 8 -8.61 -13.18 -5.34
C ARG A 8 -7.89 -12.12 -4.52
N LEU A 9 -6.92 -11.50 -5.13
CA LEU A 9 -6.01 -10.53 -4.52
C LEU A 9 -6.34 -9.14 -5.04
N HIS A 10 -6.63 -8.22 -4.13
CA HIS A 10 -6.97 -6.84 -4.46
C HIS A 10 -5.80 -5.92 -4.12
N ILE A 11 -5.37 -5.10 -5.08
CA ILE A 11 -4.22 -4.21 -4.94
C ILE A 11 -4.69 -2.78 -5.18
N THR A 12 -4.75 -1.97 -4.12
CA THR A 12 -5.00 -0.53 -4.25
C THR A 12 -3.70 0.17 -4.64
N GLY A 13 -3.75 1.16 -5.53
CA GLY A 13 -2.54 1.75 -6.10
C GLY A 13 -1.80 0.78 -7.03
N GLY A 14 -2.52 -0.18 -7.62
CA GLY A 14 -1.95 -1.25 -8.45
C GLY A 14 -1.35 -0.78 -9.77
N ALA A 15 -1.66 0.44 -10.22
CA ALA A 15 -1.03 1.07 -11.38
C ALA A 15 0.15 1.99 -11.01
N GLY A 16 0.50 2.07 -9.71
CA GLY A 16 1.72 2.70 -9.22
C GLY A 16 2.96 1.80 -9.40
N PHE A 17 4.13 2.32 -9.02
CA PHE A 17 5.42 1.64 -9.22
C PHE A 17 5.49 0.27 -8.53
N LEU A 18 5.31 0.20 -7.22
CA LEU A 18 5.33 -1.07 -6.48
C LEU A 18 4.12 -1.96 -6.82
N GLY A 19 2.96 -1.32 -7.00
CA GLY A 19 1.70 -2.01 -7.28
C GLY A 19 1.73 -2.81 -8.58
N SER A 20 2.28 -2.25 -9.67
CA SER A 20 2.31 -2.94 -10.97
C SER A 20 3.23 -4.17 -10.94
N HIS A 21 4.39 -4.05 -10.28
CA HIS A 21 5.30 -5.19 -10.09
C HIS A 21 4.69 -6.27 -9.19
N LEU A 22 3.89 -5.89 -8.20
CA LEU A 22 3.14 -6.85 -7.38
C LEU A 22 2.07 -7.56 -8.20
N CYS A 23 1.34 -6.83 -9.07
CA CYS A 23 0.38 -7.43 -10.01
C CYS A 23 1.07 -8.49 -10.89
N ASP A 24 2.21 -8.17 -11.50
CA ASP A 24 2.99 -9.11 -12.33
C ASP A 24 3.33 -10.40 -11.56
N ARG A 25 3.86 -10.23 -10.35
CA ARG A 25 4.30 -11.37 -9.52
C ARG A 25 3.13 -12.27 -9.13
N LEU A 26 2.01 -11.69 -8.68
CA LEU A 26 0.84 -12.44 -8.22
C LEU A 26 0.12 -13.16 -9.36
N LEU A 27 0.06 -12.55 -10.55
CA LEU A 27 -0.47 -13.21 -11.75
C LEU A 27 0.41 -14.39 -12.20
N ALA A 28 1.74 -14.23 -12.12
CA ALA A 28 2.70 -15.29 -12.42
C ALA A 28 2.59 -16.47 -11.44
N ASP A 29 2.24 -16.19 -10.18
CA ASP A 29 1.94 -17.21 -9.16
C ASP A 29 0.55 -17.85 -9.35
N GLY A 30 -0.23 -17.39 -10.34
CA GLY A 30 -1.49 -17.99 -10.77
C GLY A 30 -2.75 -17.36 -10.18
N HIS A 31 -2.62 -16.34 -9.32
CA HIS A 31 -3.76 -15.73 -8.64
C HIS A 31 -4.66 -14.89 -9.56
N ASP A 32 -5.88 -14.61 -9.10
CA ASP A 32 -6.77 -13.61 -9.69
C ASP A 32 -6.46 -12.25 -9.05
N VAL A 33 -6.16 -11.25 -9.88
CA VAL A 33 -5.70 -9.94 -9.43
C VAL A 33 -6.69 -8.86 -9.85
N LEU A 34 -7.25 -8.16 -8.87
CA LEU A 34 -8.01 -6.94 -9.05
C LEU A 34 -7.14 -5.73 -8.74
N CYS A 35 -6.74 -4.99 -9.77
CA CYS A 35 -6.02 -3.74 -9.65
C CYS A 35 -7.01 -2.58 -9.48
N VAL A 36 -6.92 -1.85 -8.37
CA VAL A 36 -7.71 -0.64 -8.11
C VAL A 36 -6.82 0.59 -8.10
N ASP A 37 -7.11 1.55 -8.97
CA ASP A 37 -6.35 2.78 -9.08
C ASP A 37 -7.20 3.93 -9.65
N ASN A 38 -7.03 5.16 -9.14
CA ASN A 38 -7.70 6.34 -9.68
C ASN A 38 -6.83 7.09 -10.72
N PHE A 39 -5.60 6.62 -10.95
CA PHE A 39 -4.57 7.20 -11.81
C PHE A 39 -4.14 8.62 -11.40
N PHE A 40 -4.18 8.94 -10.10
CA PHE A 40 -3.71 10.24 -9.60
C PHE A 40 -2.19 10.40 -9.77
N THR A 41 -1.42 9.41 -9.33
CA THR A 41 0.03 9.29 -9.59
C THR A 41 0.40 8.04 -10.39
N GLY A 42 -0.49 7.05 -10.46
CA GLY A 42 -0.29 5.83 -11.24
C GLY A 42 -0.41 6.08 -12.74
N SER A 43 0.19 5.21 -13.56
CA SER A 43 0.05 5.26 -15.02
C SER A 43 -0.57 3.98 -15.54
N LYS A 44 -1.53 4.11 -16.46
CA LYS A 44 -2.11 2.96 -17.17
C LYS A 44 -1.05 2.21 -18.00
N ASP A 45 0.04 2.87 -18.38
CA ASP A 45 1.15 2.23 -19.08
C ASP A 45 1.80 1.12 -18.23
N ASN A 46 1.86 1.29 -16.90
CA ASN A 46 2.48 0.34 -15.98
C ASN A 46 1.77 -1.02 -15.92
N ILE A 47 0.49 -1.08 -16.32
CA ILE A 47 -0.34 -2.29 -16.28
C ILE A 47 -0.89 -2.65 -17.65
N ARG A 48 -0.50 -1.94 -18.72
CA ARG A 48 -1.10 -2.12 -20.06
C ARG A 48 -0.89 -3.53 -20.57
N HIS A 49 0.26 -4.14 -20.30
CA HIS A 49 0.57 -5.51 -20.69
C HIS A 49 -0.26 -6.56 -19.93
N LEU A 50 -0.84 -6.20 -18.78
CA LEU A 50 -1.68 -7.08 -17.97
C LEU A 50 -3.15 -7.08 -18.38
N LEU A 51 -3.61 -6.05 -19.10
CA LEU A 51 -5.03 -5.86 -19.44
C LEU A 51 -5.65 -7.01 -20.26
N ALA A 52 -4.83 -7.76 -20.99
CA ALA A 52 -5.29 -8.91 -21.77
C ALA A 52 -5.23 -10.24 -20.99
N HIS A 53 -4.70 -10.24 -19.76
CA HIS A 53 -4.54 -11.45 -18.98
C HIS A 53 -5.90 -11.88 -18.38
N PRO A 54 -6.33 -13.15 -18.54
CA PRO A 54 -7.68 -13.59 -18.18
C PRO A 54 -7.99 -13.54 -16.67
N ARG A 55 -6.96 -13.47 -15.84
CA ARG A 55 -7.04 -13.36 -14.37
C ARG A 55 -6.75 -11.96 -13.84
N PHE A 56 -6.65 -10.95 -14.73
CA PHE A 56 -6.40 -9.58 -14.34
C PHE A 56 -7.61 -8.71 -14.63
N GLU A 57 -8.04 -7.96 -13.63
CA GLU A 57 -9.10 -6.97 -13.76
C GLU A 57 -8.60 -5.60 -13.30
N LEU A 58 -8.96 -4.56 -14.04
CA LEU A 58 -8.69 -3.17 -13.69
C LEU A 58 -10.00 -2.50 -13.32
N LEU A 59 -10.08 -1.98 -12.10
CA LEU A 59 -11.17 -1.13 -11.65
C LEU A 59 -10.63 0.28 -11.38
N ARG A 60 -11.13 1.25 -12.15
CA ARG A 60 -10.84 2.66 -11.90
C ARG A 60 -11.69 3.15 -10.73
N HIS A 61 -11.09 3.27 -9.55
CA HIS A 61 -11.80 3.65 -8.32
C HIS A 61 -10.89 4.41 -7.37
N ASP A 62 -11.46 5.36 -6.63
CA ASP A 62 -10.76 6.10 -5.58
C ASP A 62 -11.11 5.48 -4.21
N VAL A 63 -10.08 5.06 -3.48
CA VAL A 63 -10.22 4.40 -2.18
C VAL A 63 -10.91 5.25 -1.12
N THR A 64 -11.01 6.58 -1.30
CA THR A 64 -11.80 7.43 -0.40
C THR A 64 -13.30 7.13 -0.44
N PHE A 65 -13.76 6.42 -1.45
CA PHE A 65 -15.14 5.92 -1.54
C PHE A 65 -15.21 4.43 -1.21
N PRO A 66 -16.30 3.97 -0.55
CA PRO A 66 -16.51 2.56 -0.26
C PRO A 66 -16.46 1.69 -1.52
N LEU A 67 -15.90 0.49 -1.39
CA LEU A 67 -15.81 -0.50 -2.45
C LEU A 67 -16.39 -1.83 -1.98
N TYR A 68 -17.22 -2.46 -2.82
CA TYR A 68 -17.92 -3.71 -2.52
C TYR A 68 -17.53 -4.78 -3.54
N VAL A 69 -16.49 -5.55 -3.22
CA VAL A 69 -15.95 -6.65 -4.04
C VAL A 69 -15.65 -7.87 -3.17
N GLU A 70 -15.61 -9.06 -3.76
CA GLU A 70 -15.26 -10.29 -3.03
C GLU A 70 -13.77 -10.61 -3.19
N VAL A 71 -13.04 -10.62 -2.08
CA VAL A 71 -11.57 -10.68 -2.05
C VAL A 71 -11.10 -11.53 -0.87
N ASP A 72 -9.98 -12.24 -1.05
CA ASP A 72 -9.35 -13.05 -0.01
C ASP A 72 -8.21 -12.29 0.68
N GLN A 73 -7.51 -11.42 -0.06
CA GLN A 73 -6.44 -10.58 0.47
C GLN A 73 -6.44 -9.19 -0.16
N ILE A 74 -6.01 -8.20 0.60
CA ILE A 74 -5.93 -6.81 0.19
C ILE A 74 -4.51 -6.29 0.44
N TYR A 75 -3.88 -5.75 -0.60
CA TYR A 75 -2.63 -5.02 -0.54
C TYR A 75 -2.94 -3.53 -0.67
N ASN A 76 -2.92 -2.81 0.45
CA ASN A 76 -3.23 -1.38 0.48
C ASN A 76 -1.97 -0.55 0.20
N LEU A 77 -1.74 -0.21 -1.07
CA LEU A 77 -0.60 0.59 -1.53
C LEU A 77 -1.00 1.98 -2.01
N ALA A 78 -2.30 2.29 -2.08
CA ALA A 78 -2.81 3.59 -2.54
C ALA A 78 -2.45 4.72 -1.56
N CYS A 79 -1.39 5.47 -1.88
CA CYS A 79 -1.06 6.75 -1.28
C CYS A 79 0.00 7.45 -2.16
N PRO A 80 -0.10 8.76 -2.42
CA PRO A 80 0.95 9.47 -3.14
C PRO A 80 2.26 9.43 -2.35
N ALA A 81 3.32 8.85 -2.90
CA ALA A 81 4.58 8.66 -2.17
C ALA A 81 5.48 9.92 -2.21
N SER A 82 5.51 10.64 -3.34
CA SER A 82 6.44 11.77 -3.60
C SER A 82 6.07 13.07 -2.87
N PRO A 83 7.03 13.80 -2.24
CA PRO A 83 6.79 15.12 -1.66
C PRO A 83 6.08 16.08 -2.59
N VAL A 84 6.48 16.09 -3.86
CA VAL A 84 5.87 16.95 -4.87
C VAL A 84 4.40 16.61 -5.08
N HIS A 85 4.03 15.33 -4.98
CA HIS A 85 2.67 14.86 -5.23
C HIS A 85 1.78 14.95 -4.00
N TYR A 86 2.26 14.58 -2.81
CA TYR A 86 1.44 14.64 -1.61
C TYR A 86 1.25 16.06 -1.07
N GLN A 87 2.21 16.97 -1.30
CA GLN A 87 2.08 18.39 -0.92
C GLN A 87 1.22 19.20 -1.89
N ARG A 88 0.97 18.69 -3.11
CA ARG A 88 0.12 19.37 -4.10
C ARG A 88 -1.31 19.53 -3.60
N ASP A 89 -1.83 18.51 -2.94
CA ASP A 89 -3.15 18.53 -2.28
C ASP A 89 -3.05 17.78 -0.94
N PRO A 90 -2.65 18.48 0.15
CA PRO A 90 -2.44 17.85 1.45
C PRO A 90 -3.75 17.30 2.03
N VAL A 91 -4.89 17.94 1.75
CA VAL A 91 -6.20 17.48 2.23
C VAL A 91 -6.56 16.15 1.57
N GLN A 92 -6.37 16.03 0.24
CA GLN A 92 -6.62 14.80 -0.47
C GLN A 92 -5.65 13.69 -0.05
N THR A 93 -4.39 14.01 0.21
CA THR A 93 -3.41 13.05 0.77
C THR A 93 -3.90 12.47 2.08
N THR A 94 -4.30 13.31 3.04
CA THR A 94 -4.80 12.82 4.34
C THR A 94 -6.09 12.02 4.19
N LYS A 95 -7.03 12.46 3.34
CA LYS A 95 -8.24 11.68 3.04
C LYS A 95 -7.91 10.30 2.46
N THR A 96 -6.97 10.23 1.53
CA THR A 96 -6.55 8.98 0.90
C THR A 96 -5.93 8.04 1.94
N SER A 97 -5.04 8.55 2.78
CA SER A 97 -4.39 7.75 3.83
C SER A 97 -5.36 7.26 4.90
N VAL A 98 -6.28 8.12 5.37
CA VAL A 98 -7.17 7.81 6.50
C VAL A 98 -8.50 7.21 6.02
N HIS A 99 -9.29 7.92 5.21
CA HIS A 99 -10.56 7.38 4.72
C HIS A 99 -10.36 6.18 3.81
N GLY A 100 -9.30 6.17 3.00
CA GLY A 100 -8.92 5.01 2.20
C GLY A 100 -8.63 3.78 3.07
N ALA A 101 -7.84 3.95 4.14
CA ALA A 101 -7.60 2.87 5.10
C ALA A 101 -8.89 2.39 5.77
N ILE A 102 -9.76 3.29 6.23
CA ILE A 102 -11.05 2.92 6.84
C ILE A 102 -11.91 2.10 5.87
N ASN A 103 -12.01 2.51 4.61
CA ASN A 103 -12.80 1.78 3.61
C ASN A 103 -12.21 0.40 3.31
N MET A 104 -10.89 0.28 3.21
CA MET A 104 -10.23 -1.00 2.96
C MET A 104 -10.29 -1.93 4.17
N LEU A 105 -10.18 -1.42 5.39
CA LEU A 105 -10.41 -2.18 6.63
C LEU A 105 -11.87 -2.62 6.75
N GLY A 106 -12.83 -1.77 6.38
CA GLY A 106 -14.24 -2.13 6.30
C GLY A 106 -14.52 -3.24 5.29
N LEU A 107 -13.87 -3.18 4.12
CA LEU A 107 -13.92 -4.24 3.11
C LEU A 107 -13.31 -5.55 3.66
N ALA A 108 -12.12 -5.49 4.24
CA ALA A 108 -11.42 -6.63 4.82
C ALA A 108 -12.25 -7.31 5.90
N LYS A 109 -12.85 -6.53 6.81
CA LYS A 109 -13.76 -7.02 7.84
C LYS A 109 -14.97 -7.74 7.24
N ARG A 110 -15.60 -7.18 6.20
CA ARG A 110 -16.79 -7.75 5.57
C ARG A 110 -16.48 -9.09 4.89
N THR A 111 -15.36 -9.18 4.17
CA THR A 111 -14.98 -10.39 3.42
C THR A 111 -14.12 -11.35 4.23
N LYS A 112 -13.73 -10.98 5.45
CA LYS A 112 -12.72 -11.68 6.27
C LYS A 112 -11.38 -11.83 5.55
N ALA A 113 -11.05 -10.86 4.69
CA ALA A 113 -9.80 -10.84 3.97
C ALA A 113 -8.66 -10.43 4.89
N ARG A 114 -7.48 -10.99 4.62
CA ARG A 114 -6.22 -10.51 5.21
C ARG A 114 -5.82 -9.21 4.54
N ILE A 115 -5.31 -8.25 5.30
CA ILE A 115 -4.97 -6.92 4.75
C ILE A 115 -3.55 -6.51 5.10
N PHE A 116 -2.83 -6.02 4.09
CA PHE A 116 -1.50 -5.47 4.20
C PHE A 116 -1.51 -3.96 4.01
N GLN A 117 -0.85 -3.22 4.91
CA GLN A 117 -0.61 -1.79 4.80
C GLN A 117 0.83 -1.51 4.40
N ALA A 118 1.02 -0.82 3.27
CA ALA A 118 2.30 -0.18 2.98
C ALA A 118 2.44 1.11 3.80
N SER A 119 3.21 1.03 4.87
CA SER A 119 3.67 2.18 5.64
C SER A 119 5.02 2.70 5.08
N THR A 120 5.66 3.62 5.80
CA THR A 120 6.83 4.37 5.34
C THR A 120 7.78 4.66 6.48
N SER A 121 9.08 4.81 6.21
CA SER A 121 10.03 5.34 7.19
C SER A 121 9.73 6.78 7.63
N GLU A 122 8.92 7.55 6.88
CA GLU A 122 8.51 8.91 7.31
C GLU A 122 7.68 8.89 8.60
N VAL A 123 7.12 7.74 9.02
CA VAL A 123 6.45 7.62 10.34
C VAL A 123 7.42 7.88 11.50
N TYR A 124 8.73 7.72 11.27
CA TYR A 124 9.78 8.03 12.22
C TYR A 124 10.20 9.52 12.21
N GLY A 125 9.79 10.29 11.19
CA GLY A 125 10.05 11.72 11.07
C GLY A 125 11.52 12.09 10.95
N ASP A 126 11.99 12.96 11.84
CA ASP A 126 13.40 13.36 11.94
C ASP A 126 14.03 12.61 13.14
N PRO A 127 14.45 11.34 12.95
CA PRO A 127 14.79 10.44 14.06
C PRO A 127 16.05 10.87 14.79
N GLU A 128 16.06 10.66 16.10
CA GLU A 128 17.22 10.90 16.98
C GLU A 128 18.11 9.66 17.14
N VAL A 129 17.71 8.53 16.56
CA VAL A 129 18.36 7.22 16.70
C VAL A 129 18.68 6.64 15.31
N HIS A 130 19.84 6.00 15.18
CA HIS A 130 20.28 5.32 13.96
C HIS A 130 20.98 3.97 14.28
N PRO A 131 20.60 2.86 13.63
CA PRO A 131 19.46 2.70 12.71
C PRO A 131 18.11 2.88 13.43
N GLN A 132 17.02 3.09 12.69
CA GLN A 132 15.68 3.26 13.27
C GLN A 132 15.06 1.88 13.53
N PRO A 133 14.96 1.41 14.80
CA PRO A 133 14.24 0.17 15.09
C PRO A 133 12.72 0.41 14.99
N GLU A 134 11.94 -0.63 14.70
CA GLU A 134 10.47 -0.55 14.64
C GLU A 134 9.83 -0.16 15.98
N SER A 135 10.55 -0.32 17.09
CA SER A 135 10.13 0.13 18.42
C SER A 135 10.24 1.65 18.62
N TYR A 136 10.90 2.38 17.72
CA TYR A 136 11.04 3.83 17.82
C TYR A 136 9.72 4.53 17.44
N TRP A 137 9.23 5.40 18.32
CA TRP A 137 7.93 6.07 18.14
C TRP A 137 7.94 7.18 17.09
N GLY A 138 9.12 7.64 16.66
CA GLY A 138 9.25 8.75 15.73
C GLY A 138 9.27 10.13 16.39
N ARG A 139 9.89 11.08 15.69
CA ARG A 139 9.87 12.51 16.01
C ARG A 139 9.29 13.26 14.82
N VAL A 140 7.97 13.38 14.81
CA VAL A 140 7.21 13.97 13.69
C VAL A 140 6.58 15.29 14.14
N ASN A 141 6.63 16.30 13.27
CA ASN A 141 5.88 17.54 13.48
C ASN A 141 4.44 17.34 12.94
N PRO A 142 3.38 17.48 13.75
CA PRO A 142 2.01 17.20 13.32
C PRO A 142 1.37 18.30 12.46
N ILE A 143 1.98 19.49 12.36
CA ILE A 143 1.44 20.65 11.63
C ILE A 143 2.40 21.22 10.58
N GLY A 144 3.49 20.50 10.29
CA GLY A 144 4.43 20.84 9.24
C GLY A 144 3.89 20.60 7.82
N PRO A 145 4.63 21.04 6.79
CA PRO A 145 4.22 20.89 5.40
C PRO A 145 4.15 19.43 4.93
N ARG A 146 4.84 18.51 5.61
CA ARG A 146 4.83 17.06 5.33
C ARG A 146 3.77 16.28 6.12
N SER A 147 3.16 16.89 7.13
CA SER A 147 2.30 16.19 8.10
C SER A 147 1.10 15.52 7.48
N CYS A 148 0.60 16.01 6.35
CA CYS A 148 -0.50 15.36 5.62
C CYS A 148 -0.18 13.90 5.22
N TYR A 149 1.09 13.62 4.91
CA TYR A 149 1.59 12.29 4.59
C TYR A 149 2.01 11.55 5.87
N ASP A 150 2.84 12.17 6.70
CA ASP A 150 3.45 11.54 7.89
C ASP A 150 2.36 11.12 8.90
N GLU A 151 1.50 12.05 9.32
CA GLU A 151 0.41 11.76 10.25
C GLU A 151 -0.68 10.91 9.60
N GLY A 152 -0.90 11.08 8.29
CA GLY A 152 -1.81 10.22 7.54
C GLY A 152 -1.41 8.75 7.61
N LYS A 153 -0.10 8.45 7.46
CA LYS A 153 0.44 7.10 7.56
C LYS A 153 0.45 6.59 9.00
N ARG A 154 0.83 7.41 9.98
CA ARG A 154 0.78 7.05 11.41
C ARG A 154 -0.66 6.71 11.85
N CYS A 155 -1.63 7.54 11.48
CA CYS A 155 -3.03 7.29 11.77
C CYS A 155 -3.54 6.01 11.10
N ALA A 156 -3.11 5.73 9.87
CA ALA A 156 -3.44 4.48 9.21
C ALA A 156 -2.88 3.25 9.97
N GLU A 157 -1.66 3.30 10.51
CA GLU A 157 -1.14 2.21 11.34
C GLU A 157 -2.00 2.00 12.59
N THR A 158 -2.38 3.08 13.29
CA THR A 158 -3.27 3.01 14.45
C THR A 158 -4.59 2.31 14.10
N LEU A 159 -5.22 2.71 12.99
CA LEU A 159 -6.47 2.09 12.54
C LEU A 159 -6.30 0.60 12.24
N PHE A 160 -5.19 0.18 11.65
CA PHE A 160 -4.93 -1.23 11.37
C PHE A 160 -4.82 -2.06 12.66
N PHE A 161 -4.07 -1.59 13.65
CA PHE A 161 -3.93 -2.28 14.93
C PHE A 161 -5.22 -2.22 15.77
N ASP A 162 -5.99 -1.14 15.70
CA ASP A 162 -7.30 -1.06 16.37
C ASP A 162 -8.28 -2.10 15.81
N TYR A 163 -8.29 -2.32 14.49
CA TYR A 163 -9.12 -3.34 13.86
C TYR A 163 -8.66 -4.77 14.20
N ASP A 164 -7.36 -5.01 14.33
CA ASP A 164 -6.83 -6.28 14.84
C ASP A 164 -7.30 -6.53 16.28
N CYS A 165 -7.03 -5.58 17.18
CA CYS A 165 -7.40 -5.68 18.59
C CYS A 165 -8.91 -5.85 18.82
N GLN A 166 -9.75 -5.09 18.10
CA GLN A 166 -11.20 -5.09 18.34
C GLN A 166 -11.96 -6.14 17.56
N GLN A 167 -11.48 -6.54 16.38
CA GLN A 167 -12.24 -7.36 15.43
C GLN A 167 -11.49 -8.63 14.98
N SER A 168 -10.30 -8.89 15.54
CA SER A 168 -9.43 -10.02 15.17
C SER A 168 -9.16 -10.10 13.67
N LEU A 169 -9.03 -8.93 13.03
CA LEU A 169 -8.72 -8.85 11.62
C LEU A 169 -7.24 -9.17 11.40
N GLU A 170 -6.95 -10.10 10.49
CA GLU A 170 -5.57 -10.42 10.13
C GLU A 170 -4.93 -9.26 9.35
N VAL A 171 -4.17 -8.43 10.08
CA VAL A 171 -3.46 -7.27 9.53
C VAL A 171 -1.96 -7.51 9.47
N LYS A 172 -1.31 -6.90 8.48
CA LYS A 172 0.15 -6.77 8.44
C LYS A 172 0.53 -5.36 8.01
N VAL A 173 1.47 -4.76 8.73
CA VAL A 173 1.99 -3.43 8.45
C VAL A 173 3.49 -3.57 8.18
N SER A 174 3.98 -2.88 7.15
CA SER A 174 5.42 -2.81 6.87
C SER A 174 5.82 -1.40 6.48
N ALA A 175 6.83 -0.85 7.18
CA ALA A 175 7.39 0.46 6.90
C ALA A 175 8.48 0.35 5.82
N PHE A 176 8.22 0.90 4.64
CA PHE A 176 9.20 0.91 3.55
C PHE A 176 10.12 2.14 3.65
N PRO A 177 11.44 1.97 3.44
CA PRO A 177 12.35 3.11 3.39
C PRO A 177 12.05 3.98 2.16
N THR A 178 11.82 5.27 2.39
CA THR A 178 11.53 6.27 1.37
C THR A 178 12.49 6.19 0.16
N PRO A 179 13.83 6.10 0.33
CA PRO A 179 14.78 6.03 -0.80
C PRO A 179 14.55 4.87 -1.77
N MET A 180 14.04 3.73 -1.29
CA MET A 180 13.79 2.54 -2.11
C MET A 180 12.62 2.72 -3.09
N ILE A 181 11.70 3.65 -2.81
CA ILE A 181 10.52 3.89 -3.65
C ILE A 181 10.84 4.85 -4.82
N TYR A 182 11.83 5.74 -4.69
CA TYR A 182 12.19 6.71 -5.74
C TYR A 182 13.28 6.24 -6.69
N ALA A 183 14.13 5.29 -6.29
CA ALA A 183 15.38 4.97 -6.98
C ALA A 183 15.23 4.32 -8.38
N LYS A 184 14.03 4.22 -8.96
CA LYS A 184 13.83 3.65 -10.31
C LYS A 184 13.11 4.55 -11.31
N GLY A 185 13.02 5.86 -11.03
CA GLY A 185 12.86 6.88 -12.08
C GLY A 185 14.18 7.24 -12.79
N LEU A 186 15.32 6.82 -12.23
CA LEU A 186 16.66 7.09 -12.75
C LEU A 186 17.51 5.81 -12.61
N GLN A 187 17.73 5.12 -13.74
CA GLN A 187 18.77 4.12 -14.01
C GLN A 187 19.06 2.99 -13.01
N LEU A 188 18.86 1.75 -13.49
CA LEU A 188 19.41 0.51 -12.95
C LEU A 188 20.94 0.58 -12.79
N ALA A 189 21.44 0.41 -11.57
CA ALA A 189 22.77 -0.12 -11.31
C ALA A 189 22.80 -0.83 -9.94
N GLY A 190 22.95 -2.16 -9.99
CA GLY A 190 23.41 -3.08 -8.95
C GLY A 190 23.23 -2.71 -7.47
N ALA A 191 22.28 -3.37 -6.81
CA ALA A 191 22.44 -3.84 -5.45
C ALA A 191 21.55 -5.07 -5.25
N GLY A 192 22.18 -6.25 -5.24
CA GLY A 192 21.53 -7.45 -4.74
C GLY A 192 21.50 -7.38 -3.22
N GLN A 193 20.33 -7.65 -2.64
CA GLN A 193 20.13 -8.47 -1.45
C GLN A 193 18.63 -8.56 -1.19
N GLY A 194 18.14 -9.79 -1.06
CA GLY A 194 16.72 -10.10 -0.98
C GLY A 194 16.09 -9.60 0.32
N CYS A 195 14.91 -9.02 0.19
CA CYS A 195 13.95 -8.94 1.29
C CYS A 195 12.71 -9.69 0.82
N GLY A 196 12.64 -10.97 1.19
CA GLY A 196 11.48 -11.80 0.96
C GLY A 196 10.35 -11.36 1.88
N ALA A 197 9.42 -10.56 1.36
CA ALA A 197 8.08 -10.49 1.95
C ALA A 197 7.32 -11.76 1.52
N GLN A 198 7.74 -12.91 2.05
CA GLN A 198 6.95 -14.13 1.97
C GLN A 198 5.93 -14.11 3.11
N TRP A 199 4.68 -14.33 2.73
CA TRP A 199 3.68 -14.85 3.65
C TRP A 199 3.99 -16.33 3.80
N ASP A 200 4.65 -16.71 4.88
CA ASP A 200 4.56 -18.09 5.33
C ASP A 200 3.11 -18.40 5.73
#